data_AF-A0A653CCY8-F1
#
_entry.id   AF-A0A653CCY8-F1
#
_cell.length_a   1.000
_cell.length_b   1.000
_cell.length_c   1.000
_cell.angle_alpha   90.00
_cell.angle_beta   90.00
_cell.angle_gamma   90.00
#
_symmetry.space_group_name_H-M   'P 1'
#
loop_
_entity.id
_entity.type
_entity.pdbx_description
1 polymer ?
#
loop_
_entity_poly.entity_id
_entity_poly.type
_entity_poly.pdbx_seq_one_letter_code
_entity_poly.pdbx_strand_id
1 'polypeptide(L)' 'MVRLLSNFVKFKKPILKQEELFQNLTWPKFDSQDLKYMTIDVDLAVQTDPRNYSTKRIVWDRHIQEPRSVY' A
#
# COMPACT_ATOMS: atom_id res chain seq x y z
N MET A 1 -10.97 -12.12 -1.99
CA MET A 1 -9.51 -12.16 -1.74
C MET A 1 -8.73 -13.08 -2.69
N VAL A 2 -9.09 -14.36 -2.86
CA VAL A 2 -8.33 -15.34 -3.68
C VAL A 2 -8.12 -14.90 -5.14
N ARG A 3 -9.14 -14.29 -5.76
CA ARG A 3 -9.08 -13.80 -7.15
C ARG A 3 -8.07 -12.66 -7.33
N LEU A 4 -7.97 -11.78 -6.33
CA LEU A 4 -7.04 -10.64 -6.33
C LEU A 4 -5.57 -11.13 -6.32
N LEU A 5 -5.27 -12.08 -5.43
CA LEU A 5 -3.95 -12.71 -5.36
C LEU A 5 -3.66 -13.54 -6.63
N SER A 6 -4.64 -14.25 -7.15
CA SER A 6 -4.51 -15.03 -8.39
C SER A 6 -4.19 -14.13 -9.59
N ASN A 7 -4.87 -12.99 -9.73
CA ASN A 7 -4.60 -11.99 -10.76
C ASN A 7 -3.22 -11.35 -10.58
N PHE A 8 -2.82 -11.08 -9.33
CA PHE A 8 -1.49 -10.57 -9.04
C PHE A 8 -0.40 -11.56 -9.46
N VAL A 9 -0.53 -12.85 -9.13
CA VAL A 9 0.43 -13.89 -9.54
C VAL A 9 0.48 -14.04 -11.07
N LYS A 10 -0.66 -14.05 -11.74
CA LYS A 10 -0.73 -14.28 -13.20
C LYS A 10 -0.28 -13.08 -14.03
N PHE A 11 -0.66 -11.86 -13.63
CA PHE A 11 -0.55 -10.67 -14.48
C PHE A 11 0.23 -9.52 -13.84
N LYS A 12 0.72 -9.68 -12.60
CA LYS A 12 1.35 -8.62 -11.80
C LYS A 12 0.44 -7.40 -11.57
N LYS A 13 -0.85 -7.54 -11.87
CA LYS A 13 -1.88 -6.51 -11.71
C LYS A 13 -3.05 -7.14 -10.96
N PRO A 14 -3.35 -6.70 -9.74
CA PRO A 14 -4.42 -7.30 -8.93
C PRO A 14 -5.82 -7.05 -9.52
N ILE A 15 -6.01 -5.90 -10.18
CA ILE A 15 -7.24 -5.54 -10.90
C ILE A 15 -6.91 -5.33 -12.38
N LEU A 16 -7.52 -6.15 -13.24
CA LEU A 16 -7.29 -6.14 -14.70
C LEU A 16 -8.36 -5.34 -15.45
N LYS A 17 -9.60 -5.41 -14.96
CA LYS A 17 -10.78 -4.73 -15.47
C LYS A 17 -11.63 -4.29 -14.29
N GLN A 18 -12.42 -3.24 -14.50
CA GLN A 18 -13.47 -2.85 -13.57
C GLN A 18 -14.50 -3.97 -13.55
N GLU A 19 -14.56 -4.69 -12.42
CA GLU A 19 -15.54 -5.73 -12.17
C GLU A 19 -16.36 -5.32 -10.95
N GLU A 20 -17.63 -5.73 -10.92
CA GLU A 20 -18.55 -5.50 -9.80
C GLU A 20 -17.98 -6.02 -8.47
N LEU A 21 -17.23 -7.14 -8.52
CA LEU A 21 -16.52 -7.72 -7.39
C LEU A 21 -15.47 -6.77 -6.76
N PHE A 22 -14.93 -5.85 -7.55
CA PHE A 22 -13.96 -4.85 -7.11
C PHE A 22 -14.61 -3.46 -7.01
N GLN A 23 -15.94 -3.37 -7.00
CA GLN A 23 -16.69 -2.12 -6.92
C GLN A 23 -16.25 -1.08 -7.98
N ASN A 24 -15.82 -1.56 -9.15
CA ASN A 24 -15.26 -0.74 -10.24
C ASN A 24 -14.04 0.13 -9.86
N LEU A 25 -13.34 -0.21 -8.79
CA LEU A 25 -12.15 0.51 -8.34
C LEU A 25 -10.92 0.15 -9.17
N THR A 26 -10.08 1.16 -9.36
CA THR A 26 -8.75 1.01 -9.96
C THR A 26 -7.73 1.00 -8.82
N TRP A 27 -6.88 -0.02 -8.77
CA TRP A 27 -5.74 -0.03 -7.83
C TRP A 27 -4.56 0.69 -8.49
N PRO A 28 -4.20 1.91 -8.05
CA PRO A 28 -3.04 2.62 -8.57
C PRO A 28 -1.74 1.90 -8.18
N LYS A 29 -0.70 2.08 -8.99
CA LYS A 29 0.65 1.65 -8.57
C LYS A 29 1.06 2.39 -7.31
N PHE A 30 1.80 1.70 -6.45
CA PHE A 30 2.40 2.32 -5.28
C PHE A 30 3.44 3.36 -5.72
N ASP A 31 3.37 4.54 -5.11
CA ASP A 31 4.34 5.62 -5.24
C ASP A 31 4.74 6.08 -3.83
N SER A 32 6.03 6.29 -3.62
CA SER A 32 6.62 6.78 -2.38
C SER A 32 6.19 8.21 -2.05
N GLN A 33 5.70 8.98 -3.03
CA GLN A 33 5.18 10.33 -2.79
C GLN A 33 3.77 10.33 -2.19
N ASP A 34 2.85 9.60 -2.82
CA ASP A 34 1.44 9.60 -2.44
C ASP A 34 1.10 8.56 -1.36
N LEU A 35 1.95 7.55 -1.17
CA LEU A 35 1.75 6.43 -0.23
C LEU A 35 0.35 5.80 -0.35
N LYS A 36 -0.19 5.76 -1.57
CA LYS A 36 -1.51 5.20 -1.87
C LYS A 36 -1.51 3.70 -1.62
N TYR A 37 -2.50 3.25 -0.86
CA TYR A 37 -2.72 1.84 -0.58
C TYR A 37 -4.21 1.51 -0.72
N MET A 38 -4.50 0.23 -0.91
CA MET A 38 -5.88 -0.24 -0.95
C MET A 38 -6.25 -0.84 0.40
N THR A 39 -7.31 -0.31 1.00
CA THR A 39 -8.00 -0.93 2.13
C THR A 39 -8.85 -2.09 1.64
N ILE A 40 -8.73 -3.21 2.34
CA ILE A 40 -9.48 -4.43 2.06
C ILE A 40 -10.32 -4.70 3.31
N ASP A 41 -11.52 -4.13 3.32
CA ASP A 41 -12.53 -4.34 4.36
C ASP A 41 -13.88 -4.66 3.68
N VAL A 42 -15.01 -4.42 4.36
CA VAL A 42 -16.37 -4.51 3.80
C VAL A 42 -16.46 -3.75 2.47
N ASP A 43 -15.87 -2.57 2.43
CA ASP A 43 -15.72 -1.77 1.22
C ASP A 43 -14.24 -1.69 0.82
N LEU A 44 -13.99 -1.84 -0.49
CA LEU A 44 -12.68 -1.56 -1.04
C LEU A 44 -12.54 -0.05 -1.20
N ALA A 45 -11.46 0.52 -0.70
CA ALA A 45 -11.18 1.94 -0.91
C ALA A 45 -9.68 2.18 -1.07
N VAL A 46 -9.32 3.12 -1.95
CA VAL A 46 -7.95 3.61 -2.07
C VAL A 46 -7.78 4.74 -1.05
N GLN A 47 -6.85 4.57 -0.12
CA GLN A 47 -6.50 5.54 0.90
C GLN A 47 -5.03 5.95 0.76
N THR A 48 -4.68 7.05 1.43
CA THR A 48 -3.33 7.60 1.48
C THR A 48 -2.80 7.58 2.91
N ASP A 49 -1.48 7.52 3.05
CA ASP A 49 -0.79 7.59 4.35
C ASP A 49 -1.19 6.47 5.35
N PRO A 50 -0.75 5.22 5.11
CA PRO A 50 -1.15 4.09 5.93
C PRO A 50 -0.66 4.27 7.37
N ARG A 51 -1.59 4.23 8.34
CA ARG A 51 -1.31 4.30 9.79
C ARG A 51 -0.50 5.53 10.20
N ASN A 52 -0.68 6.66 9.51
CA ASN A 52 0.08 7.92 9.70
C ASN A 52 1.59 7.68 9.59
N TYR A 53 1.99 6.97 8.54
CA TYR A 53 3.39 6.69 8.24
C TYR A 53 4.18 7.98 8.11
N SER A 54 3.64 9.03 7.50
CA SER A 54 4.34 10.32 7.34
C SER A 54 4.80 10.88 8.69
N THR A 55 3.93 10.86 9.69
CA THR A 55 4.24 11.34 11.05
C THR A 55 5.24 10.42 11.75
N LYS A 56 5.05 9.10 11.63
CA LYS A 56 5.97 8.12 12.24
C LYS A 56 7.36 8.19 11.63
N ARG A 57 7.47 8.40 10.32
CA ARG A 57 8.73 8.58 9.62
C ARG A 57 9.53 9.72 10.23
N ILE A 58 8.91 10.88 10.46
CA ILE A 58 9.57 12.02 11.12
C ILE A 58 10.08 11.66 12.52
N VAL A 59 9.27 10.93 13.31
CA VAL A 59 9.69 10.47 14.63
C VAL A 59 10.87 9.51 14.52
N TRP A 60 10.83 8.57 13.59
CA TRP A 60 11.87 7.58 13.39
C TRP A 60 13.16 8.21 12.90
N ASP A 61 13.11 9.08 11.89
CA ASP A 61 14.26 9.86 11.41
C ASP A 61 14.93 10.67 12.54
N ARG A 62 14.15 11.18 13.49
CA ARG A 62 14.70 11.93 14.64
C ARG A 62 15.34 11.04 15.71
N HIS A 63 14.86 9.81 15.90
CA HIS A 63 15.24 8.95 17.04
C HIS A 63 16.07 7.72 16.65
N ILE A 64 16.14 7.40 15.35
CA ILE A 64 17.06 6.38 14.84
C ILE A 64 18.47 6.96 15.00
N GLN A 65 19.18 6.50 16.02
CA GLN A 65 20.62 6.71 16.11
C GLN A 65 21.28 5.86 15.03
N GLU A 66 22.20 6.45 14.26
CA GLU A 66 23.07 5.68 13.38
C GLU A 66 23.77 4.59 14.20
N PRO A 67 23.92 3.36 13.65
CA PRO A 67 24.61 2.31 14.38
C PRO A 67 26.01 2.79 14.77
N ARG A 68 26.30 2.83 16.07
CA ARG A 68 27.64 3.10 16.56
C ARG A 68 28.54 1.97 16.06
N SER A 69 29.31 2.25 15.01
CA SER A 69 30.39 1.38 14.57
C SER A 69 31.49 1.39 15.64
N VAL A 70 31.51 0.39 16.50
CA VAL A 70 32.62 0.15 17.42
C VAL A 70 33.62 -0.72 16.66
N TYR A 71 34.76 -0.12 16.32
CA TYR A 71 35.92 -0.81 15.73
C TYR A 71 36.69 -1.59 16.78
#